data_AF-A0A2A4LJ63-F1
#
_entry.id   AF-A0A2A4LJ63-F1
#
_cell.length_a   1.000
_cell.length_b   1.000
_cell.length_c   1.000
_cell.angle_alpha   90.00
_cell.angle_beta   90.00
_cell.angle_gamma   90.00
#
_symmetry.space_group_name_H-M   'P 1'
#
loop_
_entity.id
_entity.type
_entity.pdbx_description
1 polymer ?
#
loop_
_entity_poly.entity_id
_entity_poly.type
_entity_poly.pdbx_seq_one_letter_code
_entity_poly.pdbx_strand_id
1 'polypeptide(L)'
;MHQRITQDHFVDAFRSSETYKNNFTIPALHALFEYLNDLEDESVVPLEFDMIATCCEYSEFESIADYNSQYSQEFTNRNEVDELTCNVGEQGFICHEH
;
A
#
# COMPACT_ATOMS: atom_id res chain seq x y z
N MET A 1 21.27 -10.72 -11.89
CA MET A 1 21.52 -9.43 -11.23
C MET A 1 20.22 -9.10 -10.50
N HIS A 2 20.21 -9.06 -9.18
CA HIS A 2 19.04 -8.60 -8.44
C HIS A 2 19.13 -7.07 -8.39
N GLN A 3 18.22 -6.38 -9.07
CA GLN A 3 18.08 -4.94 -8.90
C GLN A 3 17.23 -4.72 -7.66
N ARG A 4 17.81 -4.07 -6.65
CA ARG A 4 17.04 -3.58 -5.52
C ARG A 4 16.16 -2.45 -6.04
N ILE A 5 14.84 -2.60 -5.94
CA ILE A 5 13.94 -1.54 -6.34
C ILE A 5 14.11 -0.41 -5.33
N THR A 6 14.29 0.81 -5.84
CA THR A 6 14.32 2.01 -5.01
C THR A 6 12.93 2.65 -5.02
N GLN A 7 12.64 3.49 -4.02
CA GLN A 7 11.35 4.19 -3.93
C GLN A 7 10.99 4.93 -5.22
N ASP A 8 11.96 5.58 -5.88
CA ASP A 8 11.73 6.28 -7.14
C ASP A 8 11.33 5.33 -8.27
N HIS A 9 12.03 4.20 -8.40
CA HIS A 9 11.69 3.14 -9.36
C HIS A 9 10.30 2.54 -9.09
N PHE A 10 9.93 2.39 -7.82
CA PHE A 10 8.63 1.88 -7.41
C PHE A 10 7.51 2.82 -7.86
N VAL A 11 7.65 4.11 -7.54
CA VAL A 11 6.70 5.15 -7.94
C VAL A 11 6.63 5.29 -9.47
N ASP A 12 7.78 5.27 -10.15
CA ASP A 12 7.84 5.35 -11.61
C ASP A 12 7.16 4.16 -12.28
N ALA A 13 7.32 2.93 -11.75
CA ALA A 13 6.65 1.75 -12.28
C ALA A 13 5.12 1.88 -12.24
N PHE A 14 4.56 2.39 -11.14
CA PHE A 14 3.13 2.70 -11.05
C PHE A 14 2.72 3.81 -12.00
N ARG A 15 3.48 4.91 -12.06
CA ARG A 15 3.17 6.06 -12.92
C ARG A 15 3.27 5.74 -14.41
N SER A 16 4.19 4.86 -14.78
CA SER A 16 4.35 4.37 -16.14
C SER A 16 3.28 3.34 -16.53
N SER A 17 2.52 2.82 -15.58
CA SER A 17 1.44 1.86 -15.83
C SER A 17 0.17 2.56 -16.30
N GLU A 18 -0.41 2.15 -17.42
CA GLU A 18 -1.66 2.75 -17.89
C GLU A 18 -2.86 2.41 -16.99
N THR A 19 -2.84 1.21 -16.39
CA THR A 19 -3.94 0.67 -15.57
C THR A 19 -3.85 1.14 -14.13
N TYR A 20 -2.65 1.12 -13.53
CA TYR A 20 -2.46 1.27 -12.08
C TYR A 20 -1.93 2.65 -11.65
N LYS A 21 -1.65 3.56 -12.59
CA LYS A 21 -1.17 4.93 -12.28
C LYS A 21 -2.10 5.77 -11.39
N ASN A 22 -3.38 5.43 -11.34
CA ASN A 22 -4.39 6.12 -10.54
C ASN A 22 -4.93 5.26 -9.39
N ASN A 23 -4.35 4.07 -9.14
CA ASN A 23 -4.79 3.20 -8.04
C ASN A 23 -4.32 3.71 -6.68
N PHE A 24 -3.15 4.33 -6.63
CA PHE A 24 -2.55 4.81 -5.39
C PHE A 24 -2.04 6.24 -5.57
N THR A 25 -2.16 7.03 -4.52
CA THR A 25 -1.49 8.33 -4.45
C THR A 25 0.02 8.17 -4.27
N ILE A 26 0.78 9.21 -4.62
CA ILE A 26 2.23 9.25 -4.39
C ILE A 26 2.61 8.98 -2.92
N PRO A 27 1.98 9.61 -1.91
CA PRO A 27 2.28 9.27 -0.52
C PRO A 27 1.94 7.81 -0.17
N ALA A 28 0.89 7.21 -0.76
CA ALA A 28 0.58 5.79 -0.57
C ALA A 28 1.70 4.89 -1.07
N LEU A 29 2.18 5.15 -2.29
CA LEU A 29 3.29 4.39 -2.87
C LEU A 29 4.56 4.48 -2.02
N HIS A 30 4.82 5.65 -1.41
CA HIS A 30 5.95 5.83 -0.51
C HIS A 30 5.82 5.00 0.76
N ALA A 31 4.66 5.10 1.43
CA ALA A 31 4.39 4.34 2.66
C ALA A 31 4.41 2.83 2.42
N LEU A 32 3.84 2.39 1.29
CA LEU A 32 3.85 0.99 0.91
C LEU A 32 5.27 0.50 0.61
N PHE A 33 6.09 1.29 -0.08
CA PHE A 33 7.50 0.95 -0.29
C PHE A 33 8.26 0.80 1.03
N GLU A 34 8.06 1.72 1.99
CA GLU A 34 8.67 1.61 3.32
C GLU A 34 8.20 0.36 4.06
N TYR A 35 6.91 0.05 4.03
CA TYR A 35 6.33 -1.16 4.62
C TYR A 35 6.92 -2.44 4.01
N LEU A 36 7.01 -2.51 2.68
CA LEU A 36 7.62 -3.64 1.98
C LEU A 36 9.13 -3.74 2.26
N ASN A 37 9.82 -2.61 2.47
CA ASN A 37 11.23 -2.61 2.81
C ASN A 37 11.48 -3.15 4.22
N ASP A 38 10.62 -2.77 5.18
CA ASP A 38 10.65 -3.28 6.55
C ASP A 38 10.36 -4.79 6.57
N LEU A 39 9.35 -5.24 5.80
CA LEU A 39 9.09 -6.66 5.58
C LEU A 39 10.25 -7.40 4.89
N GLU A 40 10.94 -6.77 3.93
CA GLU A 40 12.16 -7.33 3.31
C GLU A 40 13.28 -7.46 4.35
N ASP A 41 13.42 -6.52 5.28
CA ASP A 41 14.45 -6.57 6.32
C ASP A 41 14.19 -7.70 7.33
N GLU A 42 12.92 -7.94 7.67
CA GLU A 42 12.52 -9.08 8.50
C GLU A 42 12.55 -10.42 7.72
N SER A 43 12.39 -10.38 6.40
CA SER A 43 12.35 -11.56 5.55
C SER A 43 13.72 -11.95 5.04
N VAL A 44 14.05 -13.24 5.15
CA VAL A 44 15.34 -13.76 4.65
C VAL A 44 15.40 -13.84 3.12
N VAL A 45 14.28 -13.60 2.45
CA VAL A 45 14.16 -13.59 0.98
C VAL A 45 13.88 -12.18 0.48
N PRO A 46 14.54 -11.73 -0.61
CA PRO A 46 14.26 -10.45 -1.21
C PRO A 46 12.81 -10.42 -1.68
N LEU A 47 12.09 -9.36 -1.31
CA LEU A 47 10.68 -9.23 -1.62
C LEU A 47 10.57 -8.75 -3.07
N GLU A 48 10.08 -9.62 -3.96
CA GLU A 48 9.89 -9.26 -5.37
C GLU A 48 8.66 -8.36 -5.49
N PHE A 49 8.88 -7.07 -5.78
CA PHE A 49 7.80 -6.15 -6.04
C PHE A 49 7.03 -6.57 -7.30
N ASP A 50 5.76 -6.92 -7.11
CA ASP A 50 4.82 -7.18 -8.20
C ASP A 50 3.66 -6.18 -8.11
N MET A 51 3.56 -5.30 -9.10
CA MET A 51 2.55 -4.24 -9.15
C MET A 51 1.11 -4.81 -9.16
N ILE A 52 0.91 -5.97 -9.79
CA ILE A 52 -0.42 -6.59 -9.90
C ILE A 52 -0.80 -7.18 -8.55
N ALA A 53 0.11 -7.95 -7.94
CA ALA A 53 -0.08 -8.48 -6.59
C ALA A 53 -0.33 -7.33 -5.61
N THR A 54 0.51 -6.29 -5.66
CA THR A 54 0.35 -5.10 -4.83
C THR A 54 -1.03 -4.44 -5.00
N CYS A 55 -1.51 -4.25 -6.24
CA CYS A 55 -2.86 -3.70 -6.44
C CYS A 55 -4.00 -4.64 -6.03
N CYS A 56 -3.76 -5.95 -5.97
CA CYS A 56 -4.77 -6.92 -5.60
C CYS A 56 -4.83 -7.12 -4.07
N GLU A 57 -3.66 -7.07 -3.42
CA GLU A 57 -3.50 -7.25 -1.99
C GLU A 57 -3.64 -5.94 -1.24
N TYR A 58 -3.40 -4.79 -1.86
CA TYR A 58 -3.43 -3.50 -1.17
C TYR A 58 -4.38 -2.53 -1.86
N SER A 59 -5.17 -1.82 -1.06
CA SER A 59 -6.06 -0.76 -1.52
C SER A 59 -5.97 0.47 -0.62
N GLU A 60 -5.81 1.65 -1.24
CA GLU A 60 -5.78 2.93 -0.53
C GLU A 60 -7.19 3.45 -0.29
N PHE A 61 -7.43 3.92 0.94
CA PHE A 61 -8.65 4.58 1.36
C PHE A 61 -8.32 5.96 1.93
N GLU A 62 -9.04 6.99 1.47
CA GLU A 62 -8.94 8.34 2.02
C GLU A 62 -9.59 8.49 3.40
N SER A 63 -10.46 7.56 3.79
CA SER A 63 -11.19 7.63 5.07
C SER A 63 -11.78 6.29 5.48
N ILE A 64 -11.88 6.09 6.81
CA ILE A 64 -12.56 4.93 7.41
C ILE A 64 -14.02 4.80 6.96
N ALA A 65 -14.69 5.91 6.62
CA ALA A 65 -16.05 5.87 6.09
C ALA A 65 -16.13 5.16 4.72
N ASP A 66 -15.14 5.37 3.86
CA ASP A 66 -15.08 4.74 2.53
C ASP A 66 -14.80 3.23 2.68
N TYR A 67 -13.83 2.91 3.53
CA TYR A 67 -13.49 1.54 3.91
C TYR A 67 -14.69 0.79 4.52
N ASN A 68 -15.37 1.41 5.49
CA ASN A 68 -16.58 0.86 6.12
C ASN A 68 -17.68 0.59 5.08
N SER A 69 -17.85 1.48 4.11
CA SER A 69 -18.84 1.30 3.05
C SER A 69 -18.49 0.15 2.10
N GLN A 70 -17.21 -0.06 1.79
CA GLN A 70 -16.76 -1.16 0.92
C GLN A 70 -16.83 -2.53 1.63
N TYR A 71 -16.30 -2.63 2.84
CA TYR A 71 -16.21 -3.91 3.56
C TYR A 71 -17.37 -4.16 4.53
N SER A 72 -18.41 -3.30 4.49
CA SER A 72 -19.53 -3.32 5.42
C SER A 72 -19.09 -3.41 6.89
N GLN A 73 -18.07 -2.61 7.23
CA GLN A 73 -17.53 -2.49 8.58
C GLN A 73 -18.09 -1.24 9.26
N GLU A 74 -17.96 -1.16 10.58
CA GLU A 74 -18.46 -0.02 11.38
C GLU A 74 -17.34 0.54 12.28
N PHE A 75 -16.13 0.68 11.73
CA PHE A 75 -15.02 1.29 12.46
C PHE A 75 -15.32 2.75 12.79
N THR A 76 -15.18 3.13 14.05
CA THR A 76 -15.50 4.49 14.49
C THR A 76 -14.26 5.39 14.48
N ASN A 77 -13.07 4.80 14.64
CA ASN A 77 -11.82 5.54 14.72
C ASN A 77 -10.73 4.91 13.85
N ARG A 78 -9.82 5.76 13.34
CA ARG A 78 -8.65 5.32 12.56
C ARG A 78 -7.75 4.36 13.36
N ASN A 79 -7.61 4.58 14.68
CA ASN A 79 -6.84 3.69 15.54
C ASN A 79 -7.35 2.24 15.54
N GLU A 80 -8.65 2.00 15.27
CA GLU A 80 -9.18 0.63 15.23
C GLU A 80 -8.79 -0.11 13.95
N VAL A 81 -8.55 0.63 12.86
CA VAL A 81 -8.05 0.05 11.60
C VAL A 81 -6.52 0.08 11.53
N ASP A 82 -5.85 0.85 12.38
CA ASP A 82 -4.38 0.99 12.42
C ASP A 82 -3.67 -0.36 12.66
N GLU A 83 -4.28 -1.24 13.47
CA GLU A 83 -3.76 -2.59 13.71
C GLU A 83 -3.91 -3.52 12.49
N LEU A 84 -4.75 -3.16 11.52
CA LEU A 84 -5.11 -3.96 10.36
C LEU A 84 -4.68 -3.31 9.02
N THR A 85 -4.17 -2.08 9.05
CA THR A 85 -3.90 -1.26 7.86
C THR A 85 -2.57 -0.52 7.99
N CYS A 86 -1.90 -0.30 6.86
CA CYS A 86 -0.66 0.47 6.81
C CYS A 86 -0.98 1.96 6.63
N ASN A 87 -0.47 2.82 7.52
CA ASN A 87 -0.77 4.25 7.44
C ASN A 87 -0.10 4.92 6.24
N VAL A 88 -0.90 5.69 5.50
CA VAL A 88 -0.43 6.55 4.41
C VAL A 88 -0.54 8.00 4.83
N GLY A 89 0.57 8.54 5.35
CA GLY A 89 0.63 9.94 5.76
C GLY A 89 -0.44 10.33 6.78
N GLU A 90 -0.89 11.59 6.74
CA GLU A 90 -1.77 12.15 7.78
C GLU A 90 -3.25 11.75 7.64
N GLN A 91 -3.73 11.36 6.46
CA GLN A 91 -5.17 11.13 6.21
C GLN A 91 -5.53 9.83 5.50
N GLY A 92 -4.59 9.14 4.84
CA GLY A 92 -4.87 7.89 4.13
C GLY A 92 -4.41 6.65 4.89
N PHE A 93 -4.92 5.49 4.50
CA PHE A 93 -4.38 4.20 4.92
C PHE A 93 -4.56 3.18 3.80
N ILE A 94 -3.67 2.20 3.78
CA ILE A 94 -3.70 1.06 2.88
C ILE A 94 -4.19 -0.14 3.65
N CYS A 95 -5.28 -0.75 3.20
CA CYS A 95 -5.73 -2.02 3.74
C CYS A 95 -5.13 -3.18 2.95
N HIS A 96 -4.70 -4.23 3.66
CA HIS A 96 -4.29 -5.49 3.07
C HIS A 96 -5.50 -6.43 2.93
N GLU A 97 -5.88 -6.77 1.70
CA GLU A 97 -6.90 -7.76 1.34
C GLU A 97 -6.23 -9.14 1.20
N HIS A 98 -6.66 -10.12 2.01
CA HIS A 98 -6.17 -11.51 1.98
C HIS A 98 -7.34 -12.50 1.81
#